data_AF-A0A8T3AEL0-F1
#
_entry.id   AF-A0A8T3AEL0-F1
#
_cell.length_a   1.000
_cell.length_b   1.000
_cell.length_c   1.000
_cell.angle_alpha   90.00
_cell.angle_beta   90.00
_cell.angle_gamma   90.00
#
_symmetry.space_group_name_H-M   'P 1'
#
loop_
_entity.id
_entity.type
_entity.pdbx_description
1 polymer ?
#
loop_
_entity_poly.entity_id
_entity_poly.type
_entity_poly.pdbx_seq_one_letter_code
_entity_poly.pdbx_strand_id
1 'polypeptide(L)'
;MPRITFAGTAAEYGTLDSASVIRSLMSFYSCKFLGYQDTLCDDKGRHLFKDCFIQGTVDFIFGNGRSIYLNCMIKSVADGITYITAQARSTIADKSGFAFVHCNVTGTGSAYLSRAWKKSSRVVFAYTYMNSVVNPQGWDDSGFKERQGTVFYGEYKCLGPGASTSRRVSYVKLLTDEQAKPFLSMTFIRGKTWVLRQPQL
;
A
#
# COMPACT_ATOMS: atom_id res chain seq x y z
N MET A 1 3.50 -0.58 -22.89
CA MET A 1 4.73 0.19 -22.61
C MET A 1 4.41 1.23 -21.53
N PRO A 2 5.24 1.39 -20.49
CA PRO A 2 5.03 2.40 -19.45
C PRO A 2 5.09 3.80 -20.07
N ARG A 3 4.24 4.72 -19.62
CA ARG A 3 4.19 6.09 -20.17
C ARG A 3 5.18 7.03 -19.49
N ILE A 4 5.49 6.82 -18.21
CA ILE A 4 6.43 7.64 -17.42
C ILE A 4 7.15 6.74 -16.39
N THR A 5 8.45 6.95 -16.18
CA THR A 5 9.25 6.29 -15.12
C THR A 5 9.83 7.34 -14.19
N PHE A 6 9.64 7.17 -12.89
CA PHE A 6 10.27 7.93 -11.81
C PHE A 6 11.28 7.02 -11.12
N ALA A 7 12.53 7.45 -11.02
CA ALA A 7 13.59 6.67 -10.40
C ALA A 7 14.48 7.56 -9.52
N GLY A 8 14.71 7.14 -8.29
CA GLY A 8 15.67 7.75 -7.36
C GLY A 8 16.82 6.78 -7.07
N THR A 9 18.05 7.26 -7.07
CA THR A 9 19.25 6.43 -6.78
C THR A 9 19.82 6.81 -5.41
N ALA A 10 19.25 6.26 -4.34
CA ALA A 10 19.98 6.13 -3.07
C ALA A 10 20.72 4.79 -3.05
N ALA A 11 21.89 4.75 -2.40
CA ALA A 11 22.54 3.49 -2.04
C ALA A 11 21.61 2.65 -1.14
N GLU A 12 21.87 1.35 -1.01
CA GLU A 12 21.09 0.39 -0.21
C GLU A 12 20.78 0.84 1.24
N TYR A 13 21.55 1.82 1.75
CA TYR A 13 21.45 2.39 3.09
C TYR A 13 21.09 3.90 3.13
N GLY A 14 20.71 4.53 2.02
CA GLY A 14 20.31 5.95 1.95
C GLY A 14 18.81 6.14 1.73
N THR A 15 18.25 7.25 2.22
CA THR A 15 16.85 7.65 1.95
C THR A 15 16.79 8.64 0.78
N LEU A 16 16.21 8.24 -0.36
CA LEU A 16 15.83 9.16 -1.44
C LEU A 16 14.50 8.73 -2.05
N ASP A 17 13.51 9.63 -1.98
CA ASP A 17 12.24 9.45 -2.64
C ASP A 17 12.42 9.45 -4.17
N SER A 18 11.85 8.45 -4.84
CA SER A 18 11.77 8.44 -6.31
C SER A 18 10.65 9.35 -6.82
N ALA A 19 9.58 9.50 -6.03
CA ALA A 19 8.53 10.46 -6.27
C ALA A 19 7.83 10.88 -4.97
N SER A 20 7.49 12.16 -4.85
CA SER A 20 6.64 12.68 -3.77
C SER A 20 5.34 13.25 -4.35
N VAL A 21 4.20 12.77 -3.83
CA VAL A 21 2.83 13.13 -4.22
C VAL A 21 2.17 13.88 -3.06
N ILE A 22 2.27 15.21 -3.13
CA ILE A 22 1.87 16.14 -2.05
C ILE A 22 0.68 17.04 -2.43
N ARG A 23 0.06 16.82 -3.60
CA ARG A 23 -1.05 17.65 -4.13
C ARG A 23 -2.38 16.91 -4.08
N SER A 24 -3.46 17.68 -3.98
CA SER A 24 -4.77 17.19 -3.53
C SER A 24 -5.46 16.15 -4.41
N LEU A 25 -5.27 16.12 -5.73
CA LEU A 25 -5.92 15.19 -6.66
C LEU A 25 -4.95 14.81 -7.79
N MET A 26 -4.50 13.55 -7.84
CA MET A 26 -3.57 13.07 -8.87
C MET A 26 -3.89 11.63 -9.30
N SER A 27 -3.74 11.33 -10.59
CA SER A 27 -3.92 9.99 -11.12
C SER A 27 -2.75 9.58 -12.00
N PHE A 28 -2.18 8.41 -11.74
CA PHE A 28 -1.06 7.83 -12.45
C PHE A 28 -1.53 6.57 -13.19
N TYR A 29 -1.27 6.50 -14.50
CA TYR A 29 -1.66 5.37 -15.34
C TYR A 29 -0.44 4.80 -16.02
N SER A 30 -0.17 3.50 -15.79
CA SER A 30 0.96 2.80 -16.43
C SER A 30 2.31 3.48 -16.17
N CYS A 31 2.52 3.96 -14.94
CA CYS A 31 3.78 4.56 -14.49
C CYS A 31 4.67 3.52 -13.79
N LYS A 32 5.98 3.78 -13.77
CA LYS A 32 6.95 3.05 -12.96
C LYS A 32 7.51 3.96 -11.87
N PHE A 33 7.57 3.46 -10.64
CA PHE A 33 8.24 4.10 -9.50
C PHE A 33 9.32 3.14 -9.00
N LEU A 34 10.57 3.52 -9.15
CA LEU A 34 11.73 2.65 -8.93
C LEU A 34 12.67 3.26 -7.89
N GLY A 35 12.76 2.65 -6.71
CA GLY A 35 13.69 3.06 -5.68
C GLY A 35 14.07 1.90 -4.76
N TYR A 36 14.55 2.26 -3.57
CA TYR A 36 14.83 1.35 -2.45
C TYR A 36 13.94 1.77 -1.27
N GLN A 37 14.52 2.32 -0.21
CA GLN A 37 13.77 2.87 0.91
C GLN A 37 13.02 4.14 0.47
N ASP A 38 11.81 4.33 0.99
CA ASP A 38 11.00 5.55 0.80
C ASP A 38 10.72 5.88 -0.69
N THR A 39 10.52 4.87 -1.54
CA THR A 39 10.37 5.08 -3.00
C THR A 39 9.24 6.06 -3.39
N LEU A 40 8.05 5.92 -2.81
CA LEU A 40 6.87 6.70 -3.15
C LEU A 40 6.26 7.34 -1.89
N CYS A 41 6.44 8.65 -1.77
CA CYS A 41 5.80 9.46 -0.74
C CYS A 41 4.39 9.87 -1.18
N ASP A 42 3.38 9.07 -0.85
CA ASP A 42 1.95 9.30 -1.04
C ASP A 42 1.33 9.99 0.20
N ASP A 43 1.55 11.30 0.34
CA ASP A 43 1.31 12.02 1.61
C ASP A 43 -0.04 12.75 1.70
N LYS A 44 -0.29 13.77 0.87
CA LYS A 44 -1.45 14.66 1.03
C LYS A 44 -2.30 14.69 -0.22
N GLY A 45 -3.49 14.12 -0.13
CA GLY A 45 -4.48 14.21 -1.19
C GLY A 45 -5.30 12.94 -1.37
N ARG A 46 -5.93 12.86 -2.53
CA ARG A 46 -6.65 11.69 -3.00
C ARG A 46 -6.04 11.25 -4.32
N HIS A 47 -5.55 10.02 -4.37
CA HIS A 47 -4.76 9.56 -5.50
C HIS A 47 -5.29 8.25 -6.08
N LEU A 48 -5.06 8.08 -7.39
CA LEU A 48 -5.30 6.82 -8.10
C LEU A 48 -4.01 6.40 -8.78
N PHE A 49 -3.52 5.21 -8.48
CA PHE A 49 -2.45 4.55 -9.22
C PHE A 49 -3.08 3.37 -9.96
N LYS A 50 -3.10 3.38 -11.29
CA LYS A 50 -3.71 2.32 -12.10
C LYS A 50 -2.68 1.71 -13.05
N ASP A 51 -2.59 0.39 -13.06
CA ASP A 51 -1.67 -0.37 -13.91
C ASP A 51 -0.20 0.04 -13.71
N CYS A 52 0.15 0.51 -12.51
CA CYS A 52 1.49 0.98 -12.19
C CYS A 52 2.40 -0.16 -11.71
N PHE A 53 3.70 0.05 -11.85
CA PHE A 53 4.72 -0.80 -11.24
C PHE A 53 5.46 0.01 -10.18
N ILE A 54 5.53 -0.51 -8.96
CA ILE A 54 6.18 0.15 -7.83
C ILE A 54 7.17 -0.84 -7.22
N GLN A 55 8.43 -0.42 -7.09
CA GLN A 55 9.51 -1.24 -6.56
C GLN A 55 10.26 -0.53 -5.45
N GLY A 56 10.55 -1.24 -4.35
CA GLY A 56 11.44 -0.73 -3.30
C GLY A 56 11.80 -1.75 -2.24
N THR A 57 12.37 -1.26 -1.14
CA THR A 57 12.76 -2.03 0.04
C THR A 57 11.94 -1.58 1.25
N VAL A 58 12.46 -0.75 2.14
CA VAL A 58 11.78 -0.35 3.37
C VAL A 58 10.80 0.78 3.10
N ASP A 59 9.56 0.64 3.58
CA ASP A 59 8.53 1.68 3.56
C ASP A 59 8.27 2.32 2.20
N PHE A 60 8.45 1.54 1.13
CA PHE A 60 8.57 2.11 -0.21
C PHE A 60 7.27 2.70 -0.77
N ILE A 61 6.14 2.56 -0.07
CA ILE A 61 4.93 3.35 -0.25
C ILE A 61 4.49 3.91 1.11
N PHE A 62 4.72 5.20 1.35
CA PHE A 62 4.50 5.81 2.67
C PHE A 62 3.76 7.14 2.58
N GLY A 63 3.25 7.63 3.71
CA GLY A 63 2.53 8.91 3.79
C GLY A 63 1.11 8.79 4.33
N ASN A 64 0.37 9.90 4.35
CA ASN A 64 -1.01 9.98 4.82
C ASN A 64 -2.06 10.10 3.69
N GLY A 65 -1.74 9.67 2.48
CA GLY A 65 -2.64 9.80 1.33
C GLY A 65 -3.94 9.01 1.50
N ARG A 66 -4.97 9.40 0.73
CA ARG A 66 -6.19 8.59 0.56
C ARG A 66 -6.21 8.03 -0.85
N SER A 67 -5.73 6.80 -1.01
CA SER A 67 -5.31 6.32 -2.33
C SER A 67 -5.84 4.94 -2.67
N ILE A 68 -6.15 4.75 -3.95
CA ILE A 68 -6.39 3.43 -4.55
C ILE A 68 -5.21 3.10 -5.44
N TYR A 69 -4.62 1.93 -5.21
CA TYR A 69 -3.67 1.25 -6.08
C TYR A 69 -4.45 0.13 -6.77
N LEU A 70 -4.77 0.31 -8.04
CA LEU A 70 -5.60 -0.59 -8.83
C LEU A 70 -4.76 -1.31 -9.88
N ASN A 71 -4.79 -2.64 -9.86
CA ASN A 71 -4.09 -3.48 -10.84
C ASN A 71 -2.60 -3.15 -10.92
N CYS A 72 -1.97 -2.85 -9.77
CA CYS A 72 -0.56 -2.51 -9.70
C CYS A 72 0.31 -3.73 -9.41
N MET A 73 1.52 -3.73 -9.95
CA MET A 73 2.58 -4.66 -9.55
C MET A 73 3.43 -3.99 -8.47
N ILE A 74 3.52 -4.65 -7.33
CA ILE A 74 4.24 -4.20 -6.13
C ILE A 74 5.40 -5.16 -5.91
N LYS A 75 6.63 -4.70 -6.15
CA LYS A 75 7.82 -5.57 -6.16
C LYS A 75 8.79 -5.17 -5.06
N SER A 76 9.00 -6.05 -4.08
CA SER A 76 10.12 -5.90 -3.16
C SER A 76 11.44 -6.31 -3.84
N VAL A 77 12.50 -5.57 -3.56
CA VAL A 77 13.89 -5.92 -3.96
C VAL A 77 14.82 -5.96 -2.75
N ALA A 78 14.28 -6.27 -1.57
CA ALA A 78 15.06 -6.38 -0.35
C ALA A 78 15.70 -7.77 -0.22
N ASP A 79 16.83 -7.85 0.49
CA ASP A 79 17.49 -9.11 0.83
C ASP A 79 17.04 -9.66 2.19
N GLY A 80 16.28 -8.89 2.98
CA GLY A 80 15.86 -9.24 4.33
C GLY A 80 14.43 -8.81 4.69
N ILE A 81 14.20 -8.52 5.96
CA ILE A 81 12.91 -7.99 6.45
C ILE A 81 12.66 -6.63 5.81
N THR A 82 11.43 -6.40 5.38
CA THR A 82 11.07 -5.20 4.67
C THR A 82 9.59 -4.86 4.83
N TYR A 83 9.18 -3.67 4.40
CA TYR A 83 7.84 -3.15 4.61
C TYR A 83 7.32 -2.51 3.33
N ILE A 84 6.21 -3.01 2.81
CA ILE A 84 5.60 -2.45 1.60
C ILE A 84 5.05 -1.06 1.87
N THR A 85 4.32 -0.91 2.99
CA THR A 85 3.74 0.39 3.34
C THR A 85 4.05 0.87 4.74
N ALA A 86 4.14 2.19 4.88
CA ALA A 86 4.19 2.90 6.15
C ALA A 86 3.16 4.03 6.16
N GLN A 87 1.90 3.68 6.46
CA GLN A 87 0.79 4.64 6.38
C GLN A 87 0.69 5.50 7.66
N ALA A 88 0.51 6.81 7.47
CA ALA A 88 0.70 7.83 8.50
C ALA A 88 -0.60 8.40 9.11
N ARG A 89 -1.72 7.67 9.04
CA ARG A 89 -2.98 8.10 9.63
C ARG A 89 -2.87 8.19 11.14
N SER A 90 -3.09 9.39 11.68
CA SER A 90 -2.89 9.66 13.11
C SER A 90 -4.16 9.43 13.94
N THR A 91 -5.35 9.68 13.39
CA THR A 91 -6.63 9.52 14.11
C THR A 91 -7.63 8.67 13.32
N ILE A 92 -8.55 8.00 14.02
CA ILE A 92 -9.61 7.18 13.40
C ILE A 92 -10.59 8.04 12.57
N ALA A 93 -10.77 9.31 12.95
CA ALA A 93 -11.63 10.26 12.26
C ALA A 93 -11.08 10.68 10.88
N ASP A 94 -9.75 10.61 10.69
CA ASP A 94 -9.13 10.86 9.40
C ASP A 94 -9.56 9.79 8.37
N LYS A 95 -9.92 10.26 7.18
CA LYS A 95 -10.40 9.44 6.07
C LYS A 95 -9.26 9.00 5.15
N SER A 96 -8.00 9.29 5.45
CA SER A 96 -6.83 8.76 4.75
C SER A 96 -6.67 7.24 4.85
N GLY A 97 -5.85 6.66 3.99
CA GLY A 97 -5.58 5.23 3.95
C GLY A 97 -5.26 4.74 2.54
N PHE A 98 -4.61 3.59 2.46
CA PHE A 98 -4.25 2.96 1.19
C PHE A 98 -5.13 1.73 0.93
N ALA A 99 -5.67 1.63 -0.27
CA ALA A 99 -6.41 0.46 -0.74
C ALA A 99 -5.72 -0.13 -1.98
N PHE A 100 -5.22 -1.35 -1.86
CA PHE A 100 -4.63 -2.12 -2.95
C PHE A 100 -5.67 -3.11 -3.45
N VAL A 101 -6.06 -2.97 -4.72
CA VAL A 101 -7.17 -3.72 -5.32
C VAL A 101 -6.68 -4.36 -6.61
N HIS A 102 -6.85 -5.69 -6.73
CA HIS A 102 -6.36 -6.47 -7.88
C HIS A 102 -4.85 -6.35 -8.13
N CYS A 103 -4.07 -6.06 -7.09
CA CYS A 103 -2.62 -5.93 -7.20
C CYS A 103 -1.92 -7.30 -7.22
N ASN A 104 -0.62 -7.29 -7.56
CA ASN A 104 0.27 -8.43 -7.41
C ASN A 104 1.49 -8.02 -6.57
N VAL A 105 1.67 -8.67 -5.41
CA VAL A 105 2.81 -8.50 -4.52
C VAL A 105 3.82 -9.62 -4.79
N THR A 106 5.03 -9.24 -5.21
CA THR A 106 6.11 -10.16 -5.58
C THR A 106 7.47 -9.59 -5.16
N GLY A 107 8.56 -10.30 -5.46
CA GLY A 107 9.92 -9.84 -5.18
C GLY A 107 10.73 -10.79 -4.31
N THR A 108 11.70 -10.22 -3.62
CA THR A 108 12.65 -10.91 -2.72
C THR A 108 12.51 -10.41 -1.28
N GLY A 109 13.15 -11.10 -0.35
CA GLY A 109 13.13 -10.76 1.07
C GLY A 109 11.92 -11.31 1.82
N SER A 110 11.63 -10.72 2.99
CA SER A 110 10.50 -11.06 3.83
C SER A 110 9.66 -9.81 4.10
N ALA A 111 8.64 -9.60 3.26
CA ALA A 111 7.88 -8.36 3.20
C ALA A 111 6.65 -8.39 4.11
N TYR A 112 6.62 -7.47 5.07
CA TYR A 112 5.39 -7.09 5.74
C TYR A 112 4.58 -6.18 4.81
N LEU A 113 3.26 -6.39 4.76
CA LEU A 113 2.31 -5.59 3.97
C LEU A 113 2.27 -4.14 4.47
N SER A 114 2.30 -3.92 5.78
CA SER A 114 2.46 -2.59 6.37
C SER A 114 3.11 -2.65 7.75
N ARG A 115 3.81 -1.56 8.10
CA ARG A 115 4.02 -1.15 9.49
C ARG A 115 3.25 0.12 9.82
N ALA A 116 2.89 0.30 11.09
CA ALA A 116 2.11 1.46 11.54
C ALA A 116 2.99 2.70 11.73
N TRP A 117 3.21 3.53 10.71
CA TRP A 117 4.02 4.76 10.90
C TRP A 117 3.39 5.71 11.92
N LYS A 118 2.05 5.82 11.91
CA LYS A 118 1.29 6.55 12.94
C LYS A 118 0.20 5.68 13.55
N LYS A 119 -0.30 6.14 14.70
CA LYS A 119 -1.14 5.39 15.64
C LYS A 119 -2.35 4.71 15.01
N SER A 120 -3.00 5.35 14.05
CA SER A 120 -4.25 4.87 13.45
C SER A 120 -4.05 4.39 12.01
N SER A 121 -2.84 3.96 11.61
CA SER A 121 -2.51 3.50 10.25
C SER A 121 -3.62 2.67 9.60
N ARG A 122 -3.94 2.94 8.32
CA ARG A 122 -5.01 2.23 7.60
C ARG A 122 -4.59 1.78 6.21
N VAL A 123 -4.59 0.47 6.02
CA VAL A 123 -4.20 -0.19 4.77
C VAL A 123 -5.09 -1.40 4.53
N VAL A 124 -5.55 -1.56 3.29
CA VAL A 124 -6.37 -2.71 2.86
C VAL A 124 -5.78 -3.32 1.60
N PHE A 125 -5.62 -4.64 1.61
CA PHE A 125 -5.35 -5.43 0.40
C PHE A 125 -6.59 -6.25 0.06
N ALA A 126 -7.08 -6.10 -1.16
CA ALA A 126 -8.28 -6.76 -1.65
C ALA A 126 -8.05 -7.38 -3.03
N TYR A 127 -8.50 -8.62 -3.22
CA TYR A 127 -8.30 -9.40 -4.45
C TYR A 127 -6.85 -9.38 -4.95
N THR A 128 -5.89 -9.26 -4.02
CA THR A 128 -4.48 -9.12 -4.34
C THR A 128 -3.83 -10.50 -4.36
N TYR A 129 -3.05 -10.77 -5.40
CA TYR A 129 -2.18 -11.94 -5.44
C TYR A 129 -0.93 -11.67 -4.59
N MET A 130 -0.71 -12.46 -3.55
CA MET A 130 0.43 -12.38 -2.64
C MET A 130 1.36 -13.57 -2.90
N ASN A 131 2.53 -13.31 -3.48
CA ASN A 131 3.56 -14.33 -3.64
C ASN A 131 4.25 -14.64 -2.29
N SER A 132 5.13 -15.64 -2.25
CA SER A 132 5.78 -16.16 -1.04
C SER A 132 6.70 -15.16 -0.33
N VAL A 133 6.95 -14.00 -0.95
CA VAL A 133 7.67 -12.87 -0.35
C VAL A 133 6.96 -12.30 0.88
N VAL A 134 5.63 -12.43 0.96
CA VAL A 134 4.86 -11.88 2.08
C VAL A 134 5.15 -12.65 3.36
N ASN A 135 5.64 -11.94 4.37
CA ASN A 135 5.93 -12.49 5.69
C ASN A 135 4.65 -13.09 6.30
N PRO A 136 4.71 -14.27 6.95
CA PRO A 136 3.53 -14.92 7.53
C PRO A 136 2.77 -14.06 8.56
N GLN A 137 3.46 -13.23 9.34
CA GLN A 137 2.84 -12.28 10.26
C GLN A 137 2.07 -11.17 9.53
N GLY A 138 2.54 -10.82 8.32
CA GLY A 138 1.92 -9.91 7.37
C GLY A 138 1.96 -8.44 7.76
N TRP A 139 1.87 -8.12 9.05
CA TRP A 139 1.65 -6.75 9.53
C TRP A 139 2.43 -6.48 10.82
N ASP A 140 2.78 -5.21 11.02
CA ASP A 140 3.61 -4.77 12.12
C ASP A 140 3.06 -3.49 12.77
N ASP A 141 3.09 -3.42 14.10
CA ASP A 141 2.64 -2.27 14.89
C ASP A 141 3.78 -1.29 15.21
N SER A 142 4.96 -1.51 14.62
CA SER A 142 6.21 -0.80 14.86
C SER A 142 6.71 -0.89 16.30
N GLY A 143 6.33 -1.95 17.03
CA GLY A 143 6.70 -2.17 18.43
C GLY A 143 5.78 -1.48 19.43
N PHE A 144 4.67 -0.89 18.98
CA PHE A 144 3.75 -0.10 19.80
C PHE A 144 2.39 -0.80 19.93
N LYS A 145 2.24 -1.63 20.96
CA LYS A 145 1.04 -2.44 21.21
C LYS A 145 -0.26 -1.62 21.28
N GLU A 146 -0.19 -0.38 21.76
CA GLU A 146 -1.35 0.51 21.83
C GLU A 146 -1.93 0.89 20.45
N ARG A 147 -1.16 0.71 19.37
CA ARG A 147 -1.63 0.94 17.99
C ARG A 147 -2.55 -0.18 17.50
N GLN A 148 -2.41 -1.39 18.04
CA GLN A 148 -3.20 -2.55 17.61
C GLN A 148 -4.71 -2.31 17.74
N GLY A 149 -5.14 -1.50 18.72
CA GLY A 149 -6.55 -1.13 18.91
C GLY A 149 -7.08 -0.05 17.95
N THR A 150 -6.20 0.66 17.24
CA THR A 150 -6.57 1.84 16.42
C THR A 150 -6.20 1.73 14.95
N VAL A 151 -5.27 0.84 14.60
CA VAL A 151 -4.96 0.54 13.19
C VAL A 151 -6.14 -0.14 12.50
N PHE A 152 -6.20 -0.02 11.18
CA PHE A 152 -7.12 -0.76 10.35
C PHE A 152 -6.32 -1.45 9.25
N TYR A 153 -5.96 -2.70 9.51
CA TYR A 153 -5.30 -3.58 8.55
C TYR A 153 -6.27 -4.65 8.09
N GLY A 154 -6.53 -4.68 6.79
CA GLY A 154 -7.56 -5.52 6.20
C GLY A 154 -7.05 -6.35 5.04
N GLU A 155 -7.38 -7.63 5.04
CA GLU A 155 -7.22 -8.52 3.89
C GLU A 155 -8.61 -9.00 3.44
N TYR A 156 -8.87 -8.93 2.14
CA TYR A 156 -10.13 -9.36 1.54
C TYR A 156 -9.89 -10.21 0.29
N LYS A 157 -10.28 -11.49 0.34
CA LYS A 157 -10.17 -12.43 -0.80
C LYS A 157 -8.80 -12.38 -1.51
N CYS A 158 -7.73 -12.22 -0.74
CA CYS A 158 -6.35 -12.31 -1.24
C CYS A 158 -5.98 -13.77 -1.45
N LEU A 159 -5.07 -14.02 -2.38
CA LEU A 159 -4.77 -15.36 -2.90
C LEU A 159 -3.30 -15.48 -3.27
N GLY A 160 -2.82 -16.72 -3.43
CA GLY A 160 -1.40 -17.02 -3.62
C GLY A 160 -0.68 -17.50 -2.36
N PRO A 161 0.58 -17.95 -2.47
CA PRO A 161 1.30 -18.63 -1.39
C PRO A 161 1.57 -17.73 -0.16
N GLY A 162 1.66 -16.41 -0.34
CA GLY A 162 1.82 -15.44 0.76
C GLY A 162 0.50 -15.01 1.42
N ALA A 163 -0.66 -15.41 0.87
CA ALA A 163 -1.97 -15.00 1.35
C ALA A 163 -2.49 -15.85 2.53
N SER A 164 -1.76 -16.86 2.99
CA SER A 164 -2.17 -17.66 4.15
C SER A 164 -2.32 -16.80 5.40
N THR A 165 -3.50 -16.82 6.00
CA THR A 165 -3.83 -15.98 7.16
C THR A 165 -3.54 -16.65 8.51
N SER A 166 -3.18 -17.95 8.51
CA SER A 166 -2.98 -18.80 9.70
C SER A 166 -1.97 -18.27 10.73
N ARG A 167 -1.02 -17.43 10.31
CA ARG A 167 0.04 -16.86 11.17
C ARG A 167 0.02 -15.34 11.23
N ARG A 168 -1.05 -14.71 10.71
CA ARG A 168 -1.21 -13.26 10.78
C ARG A 168 -1.28 -12.81 12.24
N VAL A 169 -0.76 -11.62 12.50
CA VAL A 169 -0.95 -10.97 13.79
C VAL A 169 -2.44 -10.76 14.08
N SER A 170 -2.84 -10.91 15.35
CA SER A 170 -4.24 -11.06 15.75
C SER A 170 -5.12 -9.82 15.52
N TYR A 171 -4.52 -8.64 15.35
CA TYR A 171 -5.23 -7.37 15.11
C TYR A 171 -5.53 -7.11 13.62
N VAL A 172 -5.20 -8.04 12.73
CA VAL A 172 -5.56 -8.00 11.31
C VAL A 172 -7.01 -8.41 11.13
N LYS A 173 -7.70 -7.76 10.20
CA LYS A 173 -9.10 -8.02 9.90
C LYS A 173 -9.21 -8.78 8.59
N LEU A 174 -9.75 -9.99 8.66
CA LEU A 174 -10.27 -10.67 7.46
C LEU A 174 -11.64 -10.07 7.17
N LEU A 175 -11.70 -9.25 6.13
CA LEU A 175 -12.87 -8.40 5.89
C LEU A 175 -14.02 -9.23 5.32
N THR A 176 -15.25 -8.90 5.72
CA THR A 176 -16.47 -9.33 5.01
C THR A 176 -16.68 -8.48 3.74
N ASP A 177 -17.61 -8.89 2.89
CA ASP A 177 -18.00 -8.14 1.70
C ASP A 177 -18.42 -6.70 2.05
N GLU A 178 -19.19 -6.51 3.12
CA GLU A 178 -19.65 -5.20 3.62
C GLU A 178 -18.50 -4.33 4.13
N GLN A 179 -17.54 -4.94 4.82
CA GLN A 179 -16.38 -4.24 5.36
C GLN A 179 -15.39 -3.84 4.27
N ALA A 180 -15.27 -4.64 3.20
CA ALA A 180 -14.39 -4.37 2.06
C ALA A 180 -15.00 -3.37 1.08
N LYS A 181 -16.32 -3.37 0.90
CA LYS A 181 -17.07 -2.55 -0.08
C LYS A 181 -16.64 -1.06 -0.14
N PRO A 182 -16.37 -0.35 0.99
CA PRO A 182 -15.95 1.05 0.92
C PRO A 182 -14.58 1.25 0.24
N PHE A 183 -13.70 0.26 0.28
CA PHE A 183 -12.35 0.31 -0.31
C PHE A 183 -12.34 -0.18 -1.76
N LEU A 184 -13.35 -0.95 -2.15
CA LEU A 184 -13.59 -1.45 -3.51
C LEU A 184 -14.40 -0.48 -4.37
N SER A 185 -14.36 0.82 -4.06
CA SER A 185 -15.15 1.82 -4.75
C SER A 185 -14.36 3.11 -4.96
N MET A 186 -14.53 3.74 -6.12
CA MET A 186 -14.03 5.08 -6.39
C MET A 186 -14.59 6.13 -5.43
N THR A 187 -15.68 5.82 -4.71
CA THR A 187 -16.19 6.67 -3.63
C THR A 187 -15.20 6.82 -2.48
N PHE A 188 -14.29 5.86 -2.26
CA PHE A 188 -13.18 6.00 -1.33
C PHE A 188 -12.39 7.27 -1.66
N ILE A 189 -11.86 7.41 -2.86
CA ILE A 189 -11.07 8.60 -3.22
C ILE A 189 -11.92 9.77 -3.73
N ARG A 190 -13.25 9.73 -3.54
CA ARG A 190 -14.21 10.67 -4.17
C ARG A 190 -13.96 10.81 -5.68
N GLY A 191 -13.52 9.73 -6.33
CA GLY A 191 -12.97 9.71 -7.68
C GLY A 191 -13.96 10.14 -8.76
N LYS A 192 -15.26 9.97 -8.52
CA LYS A 192 -16.33 10.32 -9.48
C LYS A 192 -16.28 11.76 -9.99
N THR A 193 -15.69 12.69 -9.22
CA THR A 193 -15.65 14.12 -9.58
C THR A 193 -14.37 14.57 -10.26
N TRP A 194 -13.32 13.74 -10.31
CA TRP A 194 -11.99 14.20 -10.74
C TRP A 194 -11.16 13.16 -11.51
N VAL A 195 -11.49 11.87 -11.39
CA VAL A 195 -10.86 10.83 -12.21
C VAL A 195 -11.53 10.83 -13.58
N LEU A 196 -10.81 11.29 -14.59
CA LEU A 196 -11.32 11.51 -15.96
C LEU A 196 -11.82 10.22 -16.63
N ARG A 197 -11.22 9.07 -16.32
CA ARG A 197 -11.61 7.75 -16.84
C ARG A 197 -11.81 6.79 -15.67
N GLN A 198 -13.05 6.64 -15.21
CA GLN A 198 -13.38 5.76 -14.09
C GLN A 198 -13.06 4.31 -14.47
N PRO A 199 -12.10 3.65 -13.79
CA PRO A 199 -11.89 2.22 -14.01
C PRO A 199 -12.97 1.42 -13.28
N GLN A 200 -13.29 0.24 -13.81
CA GLN A 200 -14.06 -0.74 -13.06
C GLN A 200 -13.15 -1.34 -11.97
N LEU A 201 -13.70 -1.43 -10.76
CA LEU A 201 -13.08 -2.01 -9.57
C LEU A 201 -13.71 -3.37 -9.28
#